data_AF-A0A2Z6EWH9-F1
#
_entry.id   AF-A0A2Z6EWH9-F1
#
_cell.length_a   1.000
_cell.length_b   1.000
_cell.length_c   1.000
_cell.angle_alpha   90.00
_cell.angle_beta   90.00
_cell.angle_gamma   90.00
#
_symmetry.space_group_name_H-M   'P 1'
#
loop_
_entity.id
_entity.type
_entity.pdbx_description
1 polymer ?
#
loop_
_entity_poly.entity_id
_entity_poly.type
_entity_poly.pdbx_seq_one_letter_code
_entity_poly.pdbx_strand_id
1 'polypeptide(L)'
;MGGFVRLFSQQLPVLLILTSALLASSAAWKVQEWRYTGQIYQCKAELEIYQARIATATAQLAEAQAKVVIQTEIQYRDRIKIVKEKGETIIKEVPVYVTQADTHHFGVNVGFVRHYNSAFTGELAGVATELDRRPAGISLAELAEVNAYNASVCWQWREQALGLRAFYQQLQNTHKEMP
;
A
#
# COMPACT_ATOMS: atom_id res chain seq x y z
N MET A 1 16.18 68.56 -69.75
CA MET A 1 15.90 68.31 -68.31
C MET A 1 14.55 67.59 -68.05
N GLY A 2 14.04 66.74 -68.95
CA GLY A 2 12.71 66.11 -68.78
C GLY A 2 12.69 64.62 -68.40
N GLY A 3 13.79 63.88 -68.63
CA GLY A 3 13.84 62.42 -68.41
C GLY A 3 14.06 62.00 -66.95
N PHE A 4 14.91 62.72 -66.21
CA PHE A 4 15.19 62.45 -64.79
C PHE A 4 13.97 62.68 -63.88
N VAL A 5 13.13 63.66 -64.22
CA VAL A 5 11.92 64.00 -63.44
C VAL A 5 10.80 62.96 -63.63
N ARG A 6 10.70 62.33 -64.82
CA ARG A 6 9.69 61.29 -65.09
C ARG A 6 10.01 59.94 -64.45
N LEU A 7 11.30 59.55 -64.36
CA LEU A 7 11.73 58.35 -63.63
C LEU A 7 11.50 58.47 -62.12
N PHE A 8 11.77 59.65 -61.54
CA PHE A 8 11.46 59.95 -60.14
C PHE A 8 9.94 59.93 -59.84
N SER A 9 9.13 60.48 -60.75
CA SER A 9 7.67 60.54 -60.60
C SER A 9 7.00 59.16 -60.67
N GLN A 10 7.51 58.21 -61.46
CA GLN A 10 6.95 56.85 -61.54
C GLN A 10 7.44 55.92 -60.42
N GLN A 11 8.62 56.17 -59.83
CA GLN A 11 9.13 55.36 -58.71
C GLN A 11 8.54 55.76 -57.35
N LEU A 12 8.15 57.03 -57.16
CA LEU A 12 7.49 57.51 -55.94
C LEU A 12 6.24 56.69 -55.51
N PRO A 13 5.27 56.40 -56.39
CA PRO A 13 4.09 55.64 -56.01
C PRO A 13 4.42 54.18 -55.68
N VAL A 14 5.38 53.56 -56.39
CA VAL A 14 5.84 52.19 -56.08
C VAL A 14 6.53 52.13 -54.72
N LEU A 15 7.37 53.12 -54.40
CA LEU A 15 8.04 53.22 -53.10
C LEU A 15 7.03 53.44 -51.95
N LEU A 16 5.98 54.23 -52.17
CA LEU A 16 4.89 54.44 -51.20
C LEU A 16 4.07 53.17 -50.96
N ILE A 17 3.81 52.38 -52.01
CA ILE A 17 3.11 51.09 -51.89
C ILE A 17 3.97 50.08 -51.13
N LEU A 18 5.27 50.00 -51.43
CA LEU A 18 6.17 49.07 -50.74
C LEU A 18 6.34 49.42 -49.25
N THR A 19 6.45 50.71 -48.91
CA THR A 19 6.58 51.14 -47.51
C THR A 19 5.29 50.93 -46.71
N SER A 20 4.12 51.19 -47.30
CA SER A 20 2.83 50.92 -46.65
C SER A 20 2.58 49.41 -46.44
N ALA A 21 2.95 48.56 -47.40
CA ALA A 21 2.88 47.10 -47.25
C ALA A 21 3.80 46.58 -46.14
N LEU A 22 5.00 47.16 -45.98
CA LEU A 22 5.94 46.85 -44.90
C LEU A 22 5.39 47.24 -43.52
N LEU A 23 4.77 48.42 -43.41
CA LEU A 23 4.13 48.89 -42.18
C LEU A 23 2.90 48.05 -41.81
N ALA A 24 2.09 47.65 -42.79
CA ALA A 24 0.95 46.77 -42.56
C ALA A 24 1.41 45.38 -42.08
N SER A 25 2.48 44.84 -42.66
CA SER A 25 3.05 43.54 -42.27
C SER A 25 3.64 43.55 -40.86
N SER A 26 4.33 44.62 -40.46
CA SER A 26 4.89 44.74 -39.10
C SER A 26 3.79 44.93 -38.04
N ALA A 27 2.74 45.67 -38.35
CA ALA A 27 1.56 45.79 -37.49
C ALA A 27 0.83 44.44 -37.35
N ALA A 28 0.64 43.70 -38.44
CA ALA A 28 0.05 42.36 -38.42
C ALA A 28 0.89 41.38 -37.57
N TRP A 29 2.22 41.41 -37.72
CA TRP A 29 3.14 40.62 -36.90
C TRP A 29 3.01 40.93 -35.41
N LYS A 30 2.98 42.22 -35.04
CA LYS A 30 2.80 42.64 -33.65
C LYS A 30 1.45 42.18 -33.08
N VAL A 31 0.36 42.33 -33.82
CA VAL A 31 -0.96 41.83 -33.39
C VAL A 31 -0.94 40.31 -33.20
N GLN A 32 -0.28 39.59 -34.09
CA GLN A 32 -0.15 38.13 -34.03
C GLN A 32 0.71 37.69 -32.83
N GLU A 33 1.84 38.35 -32.59
CA GLU A 33 2.70 38.16 -31.42
C GLU A 33 1.93 38.35 -30.10
N TRP A 34 1.13 39.41 -29.98
CA TRP A 34 0.30 39.67 -28.79
C TRP A 34 -0.75 38.58 -28.57
N ARG A 35 -1.42 38.13 -29.64
CA ARG A 35 -2.40 37.03 -29.55
C ARG A 35 -1.77 35.74 -29.06
N TYR A 36 -0.65 35.32 -29.64
CA TYR A 36 0.04 34.10 -29.23
C TYR A 36 0.62 34.21 -27.82
N THR A 37 1.19 35.36 -27.46
CA THR A 37 1.73 35.59 -26.13
C THR A 37 0.64 35.48 -25.07
N GLY A 38 -0.53 36.09 -25.29
CA GLY A 38 -1.69 35.95 -24.41
C GLY A 38 -2.16 34.50 -24.26
N GLN A 39 -2.25 33.75 -25.37
CA GLN A 39 -2.61 32.34 -25.35
C GLN A 39 -1.60 31.47 -24.60
N ILE A 40 -0.29 31.74 -24.76
CA ILE A 40 0.77 31.02 -24.05
C ILE A 40 0.66 31.26 -22.54
N TYR A 41 0.41 32.51 -22.11
CA TYR A 41 0.20 32.82 -20.69
C TYR A 41 -1.02 32.12 -20.12
N GLN A 42 -2.15 32.09 -20.84
CA GLN A 42 -3.36 31.37 -20.42
C GLN A 42 -3.09 29.87 -20.29
N CYS A 43 -2.46 29.26 -21.29
CA CYS A 43 -2.12 27.84 -21.28
C CYS A 43 -1.18 27.48 -20.11
N LYS A 44 -0.19 28.33 -19.81
CA LYS A 44 0.68 28.16 -18.63
C LYS A 44 -0.10 28.24 -17.32
N ALA A 45 -0.99 29.22 -17.18
CA ALA A 45 -1.82 29.36 -15.98
C ALA A 45 -2.77 28.17 -15.79
N GLU A 46 -3.39 27.67 -16.87
CA GLU A 46 -4.22 26.46 -16.83
C GLU A 46 -3.42 25.23 -16.43
N LEU A 47 -2.19 25.08 -16.95
CA LEU A 47 -1.28 24.01 -16.58
C LEU A 47 -0.89 24.07 -15.10
N GLU A 48 -0.57 25.25 -14.57
CA GLU A 48 -0.25 25.44 -13.15
C GLU A 48 -1.45 25.07 -12.26
N ILE A 49 -2.66 25.49 -12.63
CA ILE A 49 -3.89 25.12 -11.92
C ILE A 49 -4.09 23.60 -11.97
N TYR A 50 -3.88 22.97 -13.12
CA TYR A 50 -4.02 21.53 -13.29
C TYR A 50 -3.00 20.76 -12.43
N GLN A 51 -1.73 21.21 -12.41
CA GLN A 51 -0.69 20.64 -11.55
C GLN A 51 -1.03 20.79 -10.07
N ALA A 52 -1.53 21.95 -9.65
CA ALA A 52 -1.96 22.18 -8.28
C ALA A 52 -3.14 21.27 -7.87
N ARG A 53 -4.08 21.03 -8.79
CA ARG A 53 -5.19 20.08 -8.57
C ARG A 53 -4.69 18.65 -8.39
N ILE A 54 -3.76 18.19 -9.23
CA ILE A 54 -3.15 16.86 -9.08
C ILE A 54 -2.41 16.77 -7.74
N ALA A 55 -1.58 17.74 -7.40
CA ALA A 55 -0.83 17.73 -6.14
C ALA A 55 -1.75 17.71 -4.91
N THR A 56 -2.90 18.39 -4.98
CA THR A 56 -3.90 18.39 -3.92
C THR A 56 -4.58 17.03 -3.82
N ALA A 57 -5.01 16.45 -4.94
CA ALA A 57 -5.66 15.14 -4.98
C ALA A 57 -4.72 14.03 -4.50
N THR A 58 -3.44 14.08 -4.87
CA THR A 58 -2.45 13.09 -4.40
C THR A 58 -2.16 13.23 -2.91
N ALA A 59 -2.10 14.45 -2.36
CA ALA A 59 -1.97 14.67 -0.93
C ALA A 59 -3.18 14.14 -0.14
N GLN A 60 -4.40 14.41 -0.62
CA GLN A 60 -5.64 13.89 -0.01
C GLN A 60 -5.70 12.37 -0.05
N LEU A 61 -5.30 11.75 -1.17
CA LEU A 61 -5.19 10.30 -1.30
C LEU A 61 -4.19 9.72 -0.29
N ALA A 62 -2.99 10.30 -0.19
CA ALA A 62 -1.98 9.85 0.75
C ALA A 62 -2.45 9.96 2.21
N GLU A 63 -3.13 11.06 2.57
CA GLU A 63 -3.70 11.25 3.91
C GLU A 63 -4.78 10.21 4.22
N ALA A 64 -5.71 9.99 3.29
CA ALA A 64 -6.77 9.01 3.46
C ALA A 64 -6.22 7.59 3.60
N GLN A 65 -5.22 7.21 2.80
CA GLN A 65 -4.54 5.92 2.91
C GLN A 65 -3.80 5.77 4.24
N ALA A 66 -3.08 6.79 4.70
CA ALA A 66 -2.37 6.77 5.99
C ALA A 66 -3.34 6.56 7.16
N LYS A 67 -4.51 7.21 7.12
CA LYS A 67 -5.57 7.01 8.12
C LYS A 67 -6.07 5.57 8.17
N VAL A 68 -6.31 4.95 7.02
CA VAL A 68 -6.73 3.53 6.92
C VAL A 68 -5.66 2.61 7.52
N VAL A 69 -4.38 2.82 7.20
CA VAL A 69 -3.26 2.04 7.77
C VAL A 69 -3.27 2.13 9.30
N ILE A 70 -3.23 3.35 9.85
CA ILE A 70 -3.14 3.56 11.31
C ILE A 70 -4.34 2.95 12.03
N GLN A 71 -5.55 3.20 11.55
CA GLN A 71 -6.77 2.71 12.21
C GLN A 71 -6.85 1.19 12.21
N THR A 72 -6.54 0.55 11.09
CA THR A 72 -6.62 -0.91 10.97
C THR A 72 -5.52 -1.59 11.77
N GLU A 73 -4.31 -1.03 11.79
CA GLU A 73 -3.20 -1.52 12.60
C GLU A 73 -3.51 -1.52 14.09
N ILE A 74 -3.98 -0.39 14.63
CA ILE A 74 -4.36 -0.28 16.04
C ILE A 74 -5.40 -1.36 16.37
N GLN A 75 -6.45 -1.47 15.55
CA GLN A 75 -7.55 -2.40 15.82
C GLN A 75 -7.11 -3.86 15.88
N TYR A 76 -6.34 -4.36 14.92
CA TYR A 76 -5.95 -5.77 14.95
C TYR A 76 -4.89 -6.05 16.02
N ARG A 77 -4.00 -5.09 16.33
CA ARG A 77 -3.02 -5.24 17.41
C ARG A 77 -3.68 -5.32 18.77
N ASP A 78 -4.74 -4.54 19.00
CA ASP A 78 -5.52 -4.62 20.24
C ASP A 78 -6.20 -5.99 20.39
N ARG A 79 -6.79 -6.52 19.31
CA ARG A 79 -7.38 -7.88 19.32
C ARG A 79 -6.34 -8.97 19.60
N ILE A 80 -5.15 -8.87 18.98
CA ILE A 80 -4.03 -9.78 19.25
C ILE A 80 -3.63 -9.74 20.73
N LYS A 81 -3.56 -8.55 21.34
CA LYS A 81 -3.25 -8.41 22.76
C LYS A 81 -4.26 -9.15 23.64
N ILE A 82 -5.56 -8.97 23.38
CA ILE A 82 -6.63 -9.67 24.12
C ILE A 82 -6.50 -11.19 23.96
N VAL A 83 -6.26 -11.68 22.74
CA VAL A 83 -6.07 -13.11 22.49
C VAL A 83 -4.86 -13.65 23.24
N LYS A 84 -3.74 -12.91 23.23
CA LYS A 84 -2.51 -13.29 23.95
C LYS A 84 -2.77 -13.39 25.46
N GLU A 85 -3.41 -12.40 26.06
CA GLU A 85 -3.74 -12.40 27.50
C GLU A 85 -4.64 -13.59 27.89
N LYS A 86 -5.64 -13.91 27.05
CA LYS A 86 -6.48 -15.11 27.23
C LYS A 86 -5.67 -16.39 27.12
N GLY A 87 -4.80 -16.48 26.12
CA GLY A 87 -3.90 -17.62 25.94
C GLY A 87 -2.96 -17.84 27.12
N GLU A 88 -2.34 -16.77 27.64
CA GLU A 88 -1.51 -16.83 28.85
C GLU A 88 -2.28 -17.31 30.07
N THR A 89 -3.56 -16.94 30.18
CA THR A 89 -4.44 -17.41 31.26
C THR A 89 -4.70 -18.91 31.12
N ILE A 90 -5.06 -19.39 29.92
CA ILE A 90 -5.30 -20.81 29.65
C ILE A 90 -4.05 -21.65 29.92
N ILE A 91 -2.87 -21.18 29.54
CA ILE A 91 -1.59 -21.88 29.81
C ILE A 91 -1.37 -22.02 31.33
N LYS A 92 -1.64 -20.96 32.11
CA LYS A 92 -1.51 -21.00 33.58
C LYS A 92 -2.49 -21.97 34.24
N GLU A 93 -3.61 -22.26 33.60
CA GLU A 93 -4.61 -23.21 34.10
C GLU A 93 -4.24 -24.68 33.80
N VAL A 94 -3.20 -24.95 33.00
CA VAL A 94 -2.81 -26.33 32.66
C VAL A 94 -2.66 -27.23 33.90
N PRO A 95 -1.98 -26.83 34.99
CA PRO A 95 -1.84 -27.68 36.18
C PRO A 95 -3.15 -27.99 36.91
N VAL A 96 -4.21 -27.20 36.67
CA VAL A 96 -5.55 -27.44 37.23
C VAL A 96 -6.22 -28.62 36.52
N TYR A 97 -6.00 -28.77 35.22
CA TYR A 97 -6.62 -29.80 34.38
C TYR A 97 -5.72 -31.01 34.14
N VAL A 98 -4.41 -30.82 34.12
CA VAL A 98 -3.38 -31.86 33.97
C VAL A 98 -2.52 -31.83 35.22
N THR A 99 -2.92 -32.62 36.20
CA THR A 99 -2.27 -32.59 37.51
C THR A 99 -0.91 -33.28 37.47
N GLN A 100 -0.11 -33.06 38.51
CA GLN A 100 1.14 -33.79 38.68
C GLN A 100 0.89 -35.31 38.79
N ALA A 101 -0.21 -35.73 39.41
CA ALA A 101 -0.58 -37.15 39.47
C ALA A 101 -0.81 -37.71 38.06
N ASP A 102 -1.52 -36.98 37.18
CA ASP A 102 -1.73 -37.39 35.80
C ASP A 102 -0.40 -37.51 35.03
N THR A 103 0.51 -36.56 35.24
CA THR A 103 1.86 -36.59 34.65
C THR A 103 2.68 -37.82 35.07
N HIS A 104 2.48 -38.34 36.28
CA HIS A 104 3.14 -39.56 36.74
C HIS A 104 2.49 -40.84 36.22
N HIS A 105 1.19 -40.82 35.93
CA HIS A 105 0.43 -42.02 35.52
C HIS A 105 0.35 -42.18 34.00
N PHE A 106 0.34 -41.08 33.28
CA PHE A 106 0.13 -41.06 31.84
C PHE A 106 1.34 -40.44 31.13
N GLY A 107 1.65 -40.96 29.95
CA GLY A 107 2.71 -40.44 29.10
C GLY A 107 2.47 -40.76 27.64
N VAL A 108 3.23 -40.11 26.78
CA VAL A 108 3.22 -40.36 25.33
C VAL A 108 4.44 -41.18 24.92
N ASN A 109 4.29 -41.87 23.79
CA ASN A 109 5.36 -42.64 23.18
C ASN A 109 6.19 -41.80 22.21
N VAL A 110 7.39 -42.26 21.87
CA VAL A 110 8.30 -41.59 20.92
C VAL A 110 7.62 -41.34 19.57
N GLY A 111 6.78 -42.26 19.12
CA GLY A 111 6.04 -42.13 17.86
C GLY A 111 5.07 -40.95 17.85
N PHE A 112 4.38 -40.69 18.97
CA PHE A 112 3.51 -39.53 19.10
C PHE A 112 4.29 -38.23 18.90
N VAL A 113 5.44 -38.09 19.58
CA VAL A 113 6.28 -36.89 19.49
C VAL A 113 6.84 -36.70 18.10
N ARG A 114 7.33 -37.79 17.48
CA ARG A 114 7.84 -37.77 16.10
C ARG A 114 6.76 -37.30 15.12
N HIS A 115 5.55 -37.86 15.21
CA HIS A 115 4.43 -37.45 14.36
C HIS A 115 3.97 -36.01 14.63
N TYR A 116 3.90 -35.60 15.90
CA TYR A 116 3.57 -34.24 16.29
C TYR A 116 4.55 -33.24 15.66
N ASN A 117 5.86 -33.45 15.82
CA ASN A 117 6.88 -32.56 15.26
C ASN A 117 6.82 -32.48 13.73
N SER A 118 6.56 -33.61 13.06
CA SER A 118 6.33 -33.63 11.61
C SER A 118 5.20 -32.72 11.14
N ALA A 119 4.14 -32.56 11.94
CA ALA A 119 3.07 -31.62 11.62
C ALA A 119 3.54 -30.16 11.64
N PHE A 120 4.53 -29.82 12.47
CA PHE A 120 5.09 -28.46 12.55
C PHE A 120 6.20 -28.19 11.53
N THR A 121 6.95 -29.22 11.10
CA THR A 121 7.96 -29.06 10.05
C THR A 121 7.38 -29.18 8.65
N GLY A 122 6.20 -29.81 8.51
CA GLY A 122 5.64 -30.17 7.20
C GLY A 122 6.34 -31.36 6.54
N GLU A 123 7.25 -32.03 7.25
CA GLU A 123 7.98 -33.19 6.76
C GLU A 123 7.30 -34.48 7.22
N LEU A 124 7.26 -35.50 6.35
CA LEU A 124 6.71 -36.80 6.71
C LEU A 124 7.53 -37.45 7.83
N ALA A 125 6.85 -38.00 8.84
CA ALA A 125 7.48 -38.68 9.97
C ALA A 125 8.28 -39.94 9.56
N GLY A 126 8.11 -40.42 8.33
CA GLY A 126 8.68 -41.66 7.84
C GLY A 126 7.91 -42.89 8.32
N VAL A 127 8.48 -44.07 8.10
CA VAL A 127 7.87 -45.35 8.47
C VAL A 127 7.87 -45.51 9.99
N ALA A 128 6.79 -46.06 10.55
CA ALA A 128 6.69 -46.42 11.95
C ALA A 128 7.68 -47.55 12.31
N THR A 129 8.28 -47.49 13.49
CA THR A 129 9.26 -48.48 13.96
C THR A 129 8.95 -48.93 15.39
N GLU A 130 9.51 -50.06 15.83
CA GLU A 130 9.35 -50.51 17.21
C GLU A 130 9.91 -49.51 18.25
N LEU A 131 10.86 -48.66 17.86
CA LEU A 131 11.37 -47.60 18.73
C LEU A 131 10.29 -46.58 19.09
N ASP A 132 9.28 -46.40 18.23
CA ASP A 132 8.17 -45.48 18.48
C ASP A 132 7.35 -45.88 19.70
N ARG A 133 7.37 -47.15 20.12
CA ARG A 133 6.59 -47.65 21.27
C ARG A 133 7.21 -47.30 22.62
N ARG A 134 8.45 -46.81 22.65
CA ARG A 134 9.13 -46.43 23.89
C ARG A 134 8.53 -45.16 24.50
N PRO A 135 8.58 -45.00 25.83
CA PRO A 135 8.22 -43.74 26.48
C PRO A 135 9.08 -42.58 25.96
N ALA A 136 8.46 -41.44 25.66
CA ALA A 136 9.19 -40.27 25.17
C ALA A 136 9.88 -39.46 26.28
N GLY A 137 9.47 -39.65 27.54
CA GLY A 137 9.96 -38.84 28.67
C GLY A 137 9.39 -37.42 28.72
N ILE A 138 8.46 -37.07 27.81
CA ILE A 138 7.73 -35.80 27.81
C ILE A 138 6.47 -35.95 28.66
N SER A 139 6.26 -35.01 29.58
CA SER A 139 5.08 -35.02 30.45
C SER A 139 3.80 -34.61 29.72
N LEU A 140 2.65 -35.08 30.19
CA LEU A 140 1.36 -34.58 29.68
C LEU A 140 1.16 -33.09 29.97
N ALA A 141 1.66 -32.58 31.10
CA ALA A 141 1.59 -31.16 31.43
C ALA A 141 2.35 -30.32 30.39
N GLU A 142 3.58 -30.70 30.04
CA GLU A 142 4.37 -30.04 29.00
C GLU A 142 3.67 -30.05 27.64
N LEU A 143 3.09 -31.18 27.24
CA LEU A 143 2.30 -31.27 26.01
C LEU A 143 1.09 -30.35 26.01
N ALA A 144 0.37 -30.28 27.13
CA ALA A 144 -0.80 -29.41 27.27
C ALA A 144 -0.40 -27.93 27.23
N GLU A 145 0.70 -27.54 27.88
CA GLU A 145 1.25 -26.18 27.81
C GLU A 145 1.66 -25.79 26.39
N VAL A 146 2.44 -26.64 25.71
CA VAL A 146 2.87 -26.39 24.32
C VAL A 146 1.67 -26.31 23.39
N ASN A 147 0.68 -27.19 23.54
CA ASN A 147 -0.50 -27.16 22.70
C ASN A 147 -1.38 -25.91 22.95
N ALA A 148 -1.55 -25.51 24.21
CA ALA A 148 -2.26 -24.27 24.56
C ALA A 148 -1.54 -23.03 24.02
N TYR A 149 -0.20 -23.01 24.11
CA TYR A 149 0.63 -21.97 23.52
C TYR A 149 0.47 -21.91 21.99
N ASN A 150 0.58 -23.04 21.31
CA ASN A 150 0.44 -23.11 19.85
C ASN A 150 -0.96 -22.66 19.41
N ALA A 151 -2.01 -23.08 20.12
CA ALA A 151 -3.37 -22.59 19.87
C ALA A 151 -3.48 -21.07 20.04
N SER A 152 -2.88 -20.49 21.10
CA SER A 152 -2.83 -19.05 21.31
C SER A 152 -2.16 -18.30 20.15
N VAL A 153 -1.03 -18.82 19.64
CA VAL A 153 -0.34 -18.24 18.47
C VAL A 153 -1.22 -18.32 17.22
N CYS A 154 -1.90 -19.44 16.98
CA CYS A 154 -2.84 -19.57 15.86
C CYS A 154 -3.98 -18.54 15.92
N TRP A 155 -4.54 -18.29 17.10
CA TRP A 155 -5.55 -17.25 17.27
C TRP A 155 -5.01 -15.84 17.02
N GLN A 156 -3.77 -15.56 17.42
CA GLN A 156 -3.13 -14.27 17.12
C GLN A 156 -2.93 -14.07 15.61
N TRP A 157 -2.44 -15.10 14.90
CA TRP A 157 -2.32 -15.06 13.44
C TRP A 157 -3.67 -14.88 12.74
N ARG A 158 -4.74 -15.49 13.26
CA ARG A 158 -6.09 -15.28 12.76
C ARG A 158 -6.51 -13.82 12.87
N GLU A 159 -6.29 -13.18 14.02
CA GLU A 159 -6.64 -11.77 14.21
C GLU A 159 -5.83 -10.84 13.31
N GLN A 160 -4.54 -11.14 13.09
CA GLN A 160 -3.71 -10.43 12.12
C GLN A 160 -4.25 -10.57 10.69
N ALA A 161 -4.57 -11.80 10.26
CA ALA A 161 -5.10 -12.05 8.92
C ALA A 161 -6.45 -11.35 8.69
N LEU A 162 -7.34 -11.36 9.68
CA LEU A 162 -8.61 -10.62 9.64
C LEU A 162 -8.36 -9.10 9.57
N GLY A 163 -7.37 -8.59 10.32
CA GLY A 163 -6.94 -7.19 10.26
C GLY A 163 -6.46 -6.77 8.88
N LEU A 164 -5.56 -7.56 8.27
CA LEU A 164 -5.03 -7.30 6.94
C LEU A 164 -6.12 -7.36 5.87
N ARG A 165 -7.09 -8.27 5.99
CA ARG A 165 -8.24 -8.32 5.10
C ARG A 165 -9.10 -7.05 5.20
N ALA A 166 -9.39 -6.61 6.42
CA ALA A 166 -10.16 -5.38 6.65
C ALA A 166 -9.41 -4.14 6.11
N PHE A 167 -8.10 -4.07 6.35
CA PHE A 167 -7.22 -3.05 5.77
C PHE A 167 -7.32 -3.00 4.26
N TYR A 168 -7.17 -4.14 3.58
CA TYR A 168 -7.22 -4.20 2.13
C TYR A 168 -8.58 -3.76 1.58
N GLN A 169 -9.68 -4.18 2.21
CA GLN A 169 -11.03 -3.78 1.83
C GLN A 169 -11.25 -2.27 1.98
N GLN A 170 -10.77 -1.68 3.08
CA GLN A 170 -10.88 -0.23 3.29
C GLN A 170 -10.03 0.54 2.28
N LEU A 171 -8.80 0.09 2.00
CA LEU A 171 -7.93 0.72 1.02
C LEU A 171 -8.56 0.74 -0.38
N GLN A 172 -9.20 -0.37 -0.79
CA GLN A 172 -9.95 -0.43 -2.05
C GLN A 172 -11.11 0.56 -2.10
N ASN A 173 -11.85 0.72 -1.00
CA ASN A 173 -12.98 1.64 -0.94
C ASN A 173 -12.50 3.10 -0.98
N THR A 174 -11.46 3.44 -0.24
CA THR A 174 -10.82 4.76 -0.28
C THR A 174 -10.37 5.13 -1.69
N HIS A 175 -9.83 4.17 -2.45
CA HIS A 175 -9.45 4.42 -3.85
C HIS A 175 -10.67 4.65 -4.77
N LYS A 176 -11.81 3.98 -4.52
CA LYS A 176 -13.04 4.13 -5.33
C LYS A 176 -13.81 5.42 -5.02
N GLU A 177 -13.73 5.92 -3.79
CA GLU A 177 -14.46 7.10 -3.33
C GLU A 177 -13.77 8.43 -3.71
N MET A 178 -12.50 8.38 -4.15
CA MET A 178 -11.82 9.55 -4.64
C MET A 178 -12.12 9.81 -6.13
N PRO A 179 -12.50 11.05 -6.48
CA PRO A 179 -12.84 11.45 -7.85
C PRO A 179 -11.62 11.48 -8.79
#